data_AF-A0A401P914-F1
#
_entry.id   AF-A0A401P914-F1
#
_cell.length_a   1.000
_cell.length_b   1.000
_cell.length_c   1.000
_cell.angle_alpha   90.00
_cell.angle_beta   90.00
_cell.angle_gamma   90.00
#
_symmetry.space_group_name_H-M   'P 1'
#
loop_
_entity.id
_entity.type
_entity.pdbx_description
1 polymer ?
#
loop_
_entity_poly.entity_id
_entity_poly.type
_entity_poly.pdbx_seq_one_letter_code
_entity_poly.pdbx_strand_id
1 'polypeptide(L)'
;MLEGVKALERVKTLERVKTLERVKTLERVKTLERVKTLERVKTLERVKTLEGVKALERVKALEGETLERVKTLERVKTLGRVKTLKGVKTLERVKTLESVEILERVKTLERVKTLERVNTLEGVKTLEKVKALERMKTLERVKILERVKALERVKTLERVKTLERVMALERVKTLEGVKTLEWVMALERVKTLEGVKTLERVKTLESVKTLERVEILEGGKTLER
;
A
#
# COMPACT_ATOMS: atom_id res chain seq x y z
N MET A 1 5.31 -12.51 28.47
CA MET A 1 6.14 -12.73 27.26
C MET A 1 5.80 -14.12 26.79
N LEU A 2 5.40 -14.30 25.53
CA LEU A 2 5.13 -15.62 24.96
C LEU A 2 6.21 -15.90 23.92
N GLU A 3 7.05 -16.89 24.18
CA GLU A 3 8.17 -17.27 23.32
C GLU A 3 8.02 -18.73 22.88
N GLY A 4 8.33 -19.03 21.62
CA GLY A 4 8.34 -20.41 21.12
C GLY A 4 6.95 -21.02 20.91
N VAL A 5 5.93 -20.19 20.70
CA VAL A 5 4.55 -20.66 20.48
C VAL A 5 4.44 -21.44 19.17
N LYS A 6 4.20 -22.75 19.27
CA LYS A 6 4.02 -23.60 18.08
C LYS A 6 2.70 -23.30 17.36
N ALA A 7 1.59 -23.15 18.08
CA ALA A 7 0.30 -22.80 17.49
C ALA A 7 -0.59 -22.11 18.52
N LEU A 8 -1.38 -21.14 18.07
CA LEU A 8 -2.50 -20.57 18.80
C LEU A 8 -3.74 -20.65 17.91
N GLU A 9 -4.66 -21.54 18.28
CA GLU A 9 -5.87 -21.82 17.52
C GLU A 9 -7.10 -21.25 18.24
N ARG A 10 -8.01 -20.63 17.47
CA ARG A 10 -9.33 -20.17 17.95
C ARG A 10 -9.27 -19.22 19.14
N VAL A 11 -8.36 -18.26 19.09
CA VAL A 11 -8.25 -17.21 20.11
C VAL A 11 -9.42 -16.21 19.98
N LYS A 12 -10.27 -16.13 21.00
CA LYS A 12 -11.35 -15.13 21.04
C LYS A 12 -10.79 -13.73 21.23
N THR A 13 -9.99 -13.55 22.27
CA THR A 13 -9.37 -12.26 22.58
C THR A 13 -8.00 -12.50 23.18
N LEU A 14 -7.01 -11.73 22.74
CA LEU A 14 -5.70 -11.65 23.38
C LEU A 14 -5.34 -10.16 23.56
N GLU A 15 -5.12 -9.77 24.80
CA GLU A 15 -4.99 -8.36 25.19
C GLU A 15 -3.66 -8.09 25.89
N ARG A 16 -3.14 -6.86 25.70
CA ARG A 16 -2.01 -6.29 26.44
C ARG A 16 -0.74 -7.15 26.38
N VAL A 17 -0.48 -7.77 25.23
CA VAL A 17 0.72 -8.58 25.04
C VAL A 17 1.95 -7.69 24.87
N LYS A 18 2.91 -7.82 25.79
CA LYS A 18 4.18 -7.09 25.69
C LYS A 18 5.03 -7.60 24.52
N THR A 19 5.23 -8.91 24.44
CA THR A 19 6.04 -9.54 23.39
C THR A 19 5.49 -10.93 23.08
N LEU A 20 5.30 -11.21 21.79
CA LEU A 20 5.08 -12.53 21.19
C LEU A 20 6.21 -12.79 20.20
N GLU A 21 6.99 -13.84 20.42
CA GLU A 21 8.15 -14.17 19.58
C GLU A 21 8.08 -15.62 19.08
N ARG A 22 8.56 -15.83 17.84
CA ARG A 22 8.75 -17.16 17.23
C ARG A 22 7.44 -17.96 17.11
N VAL A 23 6.34 -17.28 16.79
CA VAL A 23 5.04 -17.94 16.59
C VAL A 23 5.00 -18.65 15.23
N LYS A 24 4.76 -19.96 15.19
CA LYS A 24 4.60 -20.67 13.91
C LYS A 24 3.26 -20.31 13.28
N THR A 25 2.14 -20.53 13.99
CA THR A 25 0.80 -20.35 13.44
C THR A 25 -0.13 -19.64 14.43
N LEU A 26 -0.86 -18.65 13.93
CA LEU A 26 -2.00 -17.99 14.60
C LEU A 26 -3.24 -18.12 13.72
N GLU A 27 -4.23 -18.89 14.16
CA GLU A 27 -5.43 -19.17 13.37
C GLU A 27 -6.70 -18.70 14.07
N ARG A 28 -7.62 -18.11 13.30
CA ARG A 28 -8.98 -17.74 13.74
C ARG A 28 -9.00 -16.83 14.96
N VAL A 29 -8.13 -15.82 14.97
CA VAL A 29 -8.10 -14.80 16.03
C VAL A 29 -9.22 -13.79 15.80
N LYS A 30 -10.15 -13.66 16.75
CA LYS A 30 -11.22 -12.64 16.65
C LYS A 30 -10.66 -11.25 16.98
N THR A 31 -9.97 -11.08 18.10
CA THR A 31 -9.39 -9.79 18.47
C THR A 31 -8.00 -9.95 19.09
N LEU A 32 -7.04 -9.14 18.62
CA LEU A 32 -5.72 -8.98 19.24
C LEU A 32 -5.46 -7.48 19.49
N GLU A 33 -5.30 -7.09 20.75
CA GLU A 33 -5.20 -5.67 21.14
C GLU A 33 -3.92 -5.33 21.91
N ARG A 34 -3.43 -4.10 21.69
CA ARG A 34 -2.37 -3.46 22.46
C ARG A 34 -1.07 -4.27 22.50
N VAL A 35 -0.72 -4.89 21.37
CA VAL A 35 0.54 -5.64 21.22
C VAL A 35 1.70 -4.66 21.07
N LYS A 36 2.68 -4.73 21.97
CA LYS A 36 3.87 -3.87 21.85
C LYS A 36 4.80 -4.40 20.75
N THR A 37 5.13 -5.68 20.77
CA THR A 37 6.02 -6.30 19.77
C THR A 37 5.50 -7.68 19.36
N LEU A 38 5.41 -7.92 18.05
CA LEU A 38 5.17 -9.22 17.45
C LEU A 38 6.31 -9.54 16.47
N GLU A 39 7.03 -10.62 16.73
CA GLU A 39 8.25 -10.97 16.00
C GLU A 39 8.24 -12.41 15.46
N ARG A 40 8.75 -12.58 14.23
CA ARG A 40 9.02 -13.88 13.61
C ARG A 40 7.78 -14.79 13.50
N VAL A 41 6.64 -14.20 13.17
CA VAL A 41 5.41 -14.95 12.86
C VAL A 41 5.54 -15.58 11.48
N LYS A 42 5.30 -16.90 11.36
CA LYS A 42 5.28 -17.57 10.05
C LYS A 42 3.93 -17.42 9.36
N THR A 43 2.85 -17.86 10.04
CA THR A 43 1.49 -17.86 9.50
C THR A 43 0.52 -17.12 10.41
N LEU A 44 -0.34 -16.29 9.82
CA LEU A 44 -1.47 -15.66 10.50
C LEU A 44 -2.70 -15.68 9.58
N GLU A 45 -3.72 -16.43 9.99
CA GLU A 45 -4.90 -16.72 9.16
C GLU A 45 -6.19 -16.27 9.85
N ARG A 46 -7.10 -15.67 9.07
CA ARG A 46 -8.47 -15.32 9.49
C ARG A 46 -8.52 -14.45 10.74
N VAL A 47 -7.82 -13.33 10.71
CA VAL A 47 -7.86 -12.37 11.81
C VAL A 47 -8.92 -11.32 11.57
N LYS A 48 -9.87 -11.21 12.49
CA LYS A 48 -10.96 -10.24 12.35
C LYS A 48 -10.47 -8.83 12.71
N THR A 49 -9.83 -8.66 13.86
CA THR A 49 -9.39 -7.33 14.31
C THR A 49 -8.00 -7.37 14.96
N LEU A 50 -7.12 -6.48 14.50
CA LEU A 50 -5.80 -6.18 15.07
C LEU A 50 -5.71 -4.69 15.41
N GLU A 51 -5.63 -4.35 16.70
CA GLU A 51 -5.68 -2.97 17.16
C GLU A 51 -4.48 -2.59 18.04
N GLY A 52 -3.89 -1.43 17.74
CA GLY A 52 -2.89 -0.82 18.62
C GLY A 52 -1.55 -1.57 18.66
N VAL A 53 -1.08 -2.03 17.50
CA VAL A 53 0.23 -2.67 17.36
C VAL A 53 1.33 -1.62 17.24
N LYS A 54 2.27 -1.60 18.21
CA LYS A 54 3.41 -0.66 18.15
C LYS A 54 4.47 -1.10 17.15
N ALA A 55 4.85 -2.37 17.14
CA ALA A 55 5.81 -2.92 16.18
C ALA A 55 5.43 -4.34 15.78
N LEU A 56 5.43 -4.59 14.47
CA LEU A 56 5.27 -5.91 13.87
C LEU A 56 6.48 -6.16 12.97
N GLU A 57 7.42 -6.98 13.42
CA GLU A 57 8.72 -7.16 12.78
C GLU A 57 8.88 -8.57 12.22
N ARG A 58 9.42 -8.65 11.01
CA ARG A 58 9.78 -9.92 10.32
C ARG A 58 8.64 -10.95 10.32
N VAL A 59 7.50 -10.62 9.70
CA VAL A 59 6.51 -11.64 9.36
C VAL A 59 7.03 -12.40 8.14
N LYS A 60 7.68 -13.53 8.40
CA LYS A 60 8.32 -14.35 7.37
C LYS A 60 7.42 -15.55 7.09
N ALA A 61 6.56 -15.42 6.08
CA ALA A 61 6.04 -16.56 5.35
C ALA A 61 7.26 -17.26 4.68
N LEU A 62 7.74 -18.35 5.27
CA LEU A 62 8.52 -19.33 4.52
C LEU A 62 7.58 -19.98 3.50
N GLU A 63 8.12 -20.62 2.46
CA GLU A 63 7.34 -21.26 1.38
C GLU A 63 6.10 -21.98 1.93
N GLY A 64 4.92 -21.40 1.66
CA GLY A 64 3.66 -21.79 2.28
C GLY A 64 3.18 -20.82 3.36
N GLU A 65 2.08 -20.15 3.05
CA GLU A 65 1.14 -19.48 3.98
C GLU A 65 1.25 -17.95 4.12
N THR A 66 0.28 -17.32 3.46
CA THR A 66 -0.04 -15.90 3.37
C THR A 66 -0.68 -15.35 4.64
N LEU A 67 -0.54 -14.05 4.92
CA LEU A 67 -1.54 -13.34 5.73
C LEU A 67 -2.85 -13.31 4.95
N GLU A 68 -3.79 -14.21 5.28
CA GLU A 68 -5.05 -14.35 4.55
C GLU A 68 -6.24 -13.82 5.37
N ARG A 69 -7.06 -12.98 4.72
CA ARG A 69 -8.35 -12.51 5.22
C ARG A 69 -8.25 -11.75 6.54
N VAL A 70 -7.56 -10.61 6.52
CA VAL A 70 -7.63 -9.66 7.64
C VAL A 70 -8.76 -8.67 7.42
N LYS A 71 -9.73 -8.61 8.34
CA LYS A 71 -10.84 -7.66 8.20
C LYS A 71 -10.38 -6.24 8.55
N THR A 72 -9.71 -6.05 9.69
CA THR A 72 -9.24 -4.72 10.10
C THR A 72 -7.87 -4.80 10.76
N LEU A 73 -6.90 -3.99 10.29
CA LEU A 73 -5.75 -3.56 11.09
C LEU A 73 -5.82 -2.05 11.35
N GLU A 74 -5.66 -1.66 12.60
CA GLU A 74 -5.73 -0.27 13.04
C GLU A 74 -4.52 0.16 13.87
N ARG A 75 -4.07 1.40 13.63
CA ARG A 75 -3.05 2.10 14.45
C ARG A 75 -1.72 1.35 14.53
N VAL A 76 -1.26 0.84 13.39
CA VAL A 76 0.05 0.20 13.26
C VAL A 76 1.14 1.27 13.16
N LYS A 77 2.07 1.31 14.13
CA LYS A 77 3.17 2.29 14.06
C LYS A 77 4.26 1.83 13.09
N THR A 78 4.73 0.59 13.19
CA THR A 78 5.71 0.04 12.25
C THR A 78 5.32 -1.37 11.84
N LEU A 79 5.28 -1.60 10.53
CA LEU A 79 5.22 -2.92 9.92
C LEU A 79 6.49 -3.12 9.08
N GLY A 80 7.33 -4.07 9.50
CA GLY A 80 8.61 -4.35 8.84
C GLY A 80 8.43 -5.13 7.54
N ARG A 81 9.33 -6.10 7.30
CA ARG A 81 9.29 -6.94 6.10
C ARG A 81 8.09 -7.89 6.10
N VAL A 82 7.25 -7.78 5.07
CA VAL A 82 6.11 -8.66 4.78
C VAL A 82 6.27 -9.25 3.39
N LYS A 83 6.20 -10.57 3.26
CA LYS A 83 6.28 -11.24 1.95
C LYS A 83 4.98 -11.09 1.17
N THR A 84 3.87 -11.53 1.76
CA THR A 84 2.57 -11.53 1.08
C THR A 84 1.44 -11.25 2.06
N LEU A 85 0.56 -10.33 1.69
CA LEU A 85 -0.65 -9.98 2.42
C LEU A 85 -1.83 -9.97 1.45
N LYS A 86 -2.83 -10.85 1.67
CA LYS A 86 -3.97 -11.04 0.76
C LYS A 86 -5.30 -10.84 1.47
N GLY A 87 -6.21 -10.14 0.80
CA GLY A 87 -7.60 -10.02 1.25
C GLY A 87 -7.74 -9.17 2.50
N VAL A 88 -7.21 -7.95 2.46
CA VAL A 88 -7.36 -6.97 3.54
C VAL A 88 -8.59 -6.13 3.27
N LYS A 89 -9.56 -6.12 4.19
CA LYS A 89 -10.71 -5.21 4.03
C LYS A 89 -10.31 -3.78 4.41
N THR A 90 -9.72 -3.56 5.57
CA THR A 90 -9.33 -2.22 6.01
C THR A 90 -7.95 -2.21 6.67
N LEU A 91 -7.10 -1.27 6.26
CA LEU A 91 -5.84 -0.95 6.91
C LEU A 91 -5.81 0.56 7.23
N GLU A 92 -5.78 0.92 8.51
CA GLU A 92 -5.95 2.30 8.98
C GLU A 92 -4.77 2.80 9.81
N ARG A 93 -4.37 4.04 9.54
CA ARG A 93 -3.40 4.82 10.33
C ARG A 93 -2.06 4.11 10.48
N VAL A 94 -1.48 3.71 9.36
CA VAL A 94 -0.14 3.11 9.32
C VAL A 94 0.92 4.19 9.24
N LYS A 95 1.84 4.23 10.22
CA LYS A 95 2.92 5.21 10.20
C LYS A 95 4.04 4.77 9.25
N THR A 96 4.54 3.54 9.34
CA THR A 96 5.63 3.06 8.47
C THR A 96 5.40 1.62 8.03
N LEU A 97 5.59 1.38 6.73
CA LEU A 97 5.71 0.08 6.08
C LEU A 97 7.05 0.02 5.34
N GLU A 98 7.98 -0.81 5.82
CA GLU A 98 9.36 -0.83 5.31
C GLU A 98 9.51 -1.62 4.00
N SER A 99 8.98 -2.84 3.95
CA SER A 99 9.15 -3.69 2.77
C SER A 99 8.01 -4.67 2.61
N VAL A 100 7.22 -4.51 1.55
CA VAL A 100 6.16 -5.43 1.17
C VAL A 100 6.49 -6.00 -0.20
N GLU A 101 6.56 -7.32 -0.31
CA GLU A 101 6.72 -7.94 -1.63
C GLU A 101 5.38 -7.96 -2.38
N ILE A 102 4.32 -8.52 -1.80
CA ILE A 102 3.00 -8.58 -2.46
C ILE A 102 1.90 -8.13 -1.50
N LEU A 103 1.06 -7.20 -1.95
CA LEU A 103 -0.19 -6.81 -1.30
C LEU A 103 -1.33 -6.91 -2.31
N GLU A 104 -2.30 -7.80 -2.06
CA GLU A 104 -3.38 -8.12 -3.00
C GLU A 104 -4.77 -7.94 -2.37
N ARG A 105 -5.72 -7.50 -3.20
CA ARG A 105 -7.17 -7.44 -2.88
C ARG A 105 -7.44 -6.61 -1.63
N VAL A 106 -6.95 -5.37 -1.61
CA VAL A 106 -7.19 -4.42 -0.54
C VAL A 106 -8.46 -3.63 -0.83
N LYS A 107 -9.44 -3.65 0.08
CA LYS A 107 -10.62 -2.79 -0.09
C LYS A 107 -10.27 -1.33 0.23
N THR A 108 -9.69 -1.07 1.40
CA THR A 108 -9.36 0.30 1.83
C THR A 108 -8.02 0.36 2.54
N LEU A 109 -7.17 1.32 2.13
CA LEU A 109 -5.91 1.68 2.79
C LEU A 109 -5.93 3.19 3.11
N GLU A 110 -5.94 3.54 4.40
CA GLU A 110 -6.17 4.92 4.86
C GLU A 110 -5.03 5.46 5.73
N ARG A 111 -4.65 6.72 5.48
CA ARG A 111 -3.73 7.52 6.31
C ARG A 111 -2.36 6.84 6.50
N VAL A 112 -1.72 6.53 5.39
CA VAL A 112 -0.37 5.95 5.39
C VAL A 112 0.66 7.07 5.36
N LYS A 113 1.55 7.11 6.36
CA LYS A 113 2.61 8.13 6.38
C LYS A 113 3.77 7.76 5.44
N THR A 114 4.29 6.54 5.52
CA THR A 114 5.43 6.11 4.67
C THR A 114 5.28 4.66 4.22
N LEU A 115 5.45 4.45 2.91
CA LEU A 115 5.73 3.16 2.26
C LEU A 115 7.12 3.23 1.63
N GLU A 116 8.10 2.48 2.14
CA GLU A 116 9.48 2.56 1.62
C GLU A 116 9.66 1.69 0.37
N ARG A 117 9.36 0.39 0.46
CA ARG A 117 9.52 -0.55 -0.68
C ARG A 117 8.30 -1.44 -0.85
N VAL A 118 7.71 -1.38 -2.04
CA VAL A 118 6.63 -2.28 -2.46
C VAL A 118 6.98 -2.90 -3.81
N ASN A 119 7.06 -4.23 -3.91
CA ASN A 119 7.20 -4.84 -5.24
C ASN A 119 5.85 -4.78 -5.98
N THR A 120 4.79 -5.37 -5.43
CA THR A 120 3.49 -5.43 -6.10
C THR A 120 2.36 -5.01 -5.17
N LEU A 121 1.53 -4.08 -5.63
CA LEU A 121 0.24 -3.75 -5.05
C LEU A 121 -0.86 -3.93 -6.11
N GLU A 122 -1.74 -4.91 -5.93
CA GLU A 122 -2.77 -5.26 -6.91
C GLU A 122 -4.19 -5.24 -6.31
N GLY A 123 -5.13 -4.66 -7.07
CA GLY A 123 -6.56 -4.80 -6.77
C GLY A 123 -6.97 -4.00 -5.54
N VAL A 124 -6.65 -2.71 -5.55
CA VAL A 124 -6.99 -1.78 -4.48
C VAL A 124 -8.26 -1.02 -4.84
N LYS A 125 -9.30 -1.05 -4.00
CA LYS A 125 -10.49 -0.20 -4.26
C LYS A 125 -10.22 1.26 -3.90
N THR A 126 -9.71 1.53 -2.70
CA THR A 126 -9.43 2.91 -2.27
C THR A 126 -8.10 2.99 -1.53
N LEU A 127 -7.30 3.97 -1.93
CA LEU A 127 -6.07 4.40 -1.26
C LEU A 127 -6.17 5.88 -0.90
N GLU A 128 -6.22 6.23 0.38
CA GLU A 128 -6.39 7.61 0.83
C GLU A 128 -5.23 8.12 1.68
N LYS A 129 -4.85 9.39 1.42
CA LYS A 129 -3.94 10.18 2.28
C LYS A 129 -2.61 9.49 2.49
N VAL A 130 -1.91 9.19 1.40
CA VAL A 130 -0.52 8.68 1.45
C VAL A 130 0.44 9.84 1.45
N LYS A 131 1.26 9.96 2.50
CA LYS A 131 2.25 11.05 2.57
C LYS A 131 3.49 10.77 1.72
N ALA A 132 4.01 9.54 1.70
CA ALA A 132 5.18 9.21 0.89
C ALA A 132 5.16 7.74 0.46
N LEU A 133 5.50 7.53 -0.81
CA LEU A 133 5.88 6.24 -1.37
C LEU A 133 7.24 6.40 -2.06
N GLU A 134 8.27 5.72 -1.56
CA GLU A 134 9.63 5.89 -2.08
C GLU A 134 9.90 4.99 -3.29
N ARG A 135 9.66 3.67 -3.18
CA ARG A 135 9.94 2.70 -4.24
C ARG A 135 8.80 1.73 -4.46
N MET A 136 8.23 1.77 -5.67
CA MET A 136 7.21 0.82 -6.14
C MET A 136 7.62 0.22 -7.46
N LYS A 137 7.60 -1.12 -7.58
CA LYS A 137 7.75 -1.75 -8.90
C LYS A 137 6.43 -1.71 -9.67
N THR A 138 5.35 -2.19 -9.08
CA THR A 138 4.07 -2.31 -9.78
C THR A 138 2.90 -1.89 -8.89
N LEU A 139 2.05 -1.01 -9.42
CA LEU A 139 0.73 -0.69 -8.92
C LEU A 139 -0.30 -1.01 -10.01
N GLU A 140 -1.20 -1.96 -9.77
CA GLU A 140 -2.18 -2.37 -10.78
C GLU A 140 -3.61 -2.38 -10.22
N ARG A 141 -4.59 -2.03 -11.07
CA ARG A 141 -6.04 -2.17 -10.80
C ARG A 141 -6.48 -1.38 -9.58
N VAL A 142 -6.11 -0.10 -9.52
CA VAL A 142 -6.56 0.81 -8.47
C VAL A 142 -7.82 1.53 -8.91
N LYS A 143 -8.89 1.45 -8.12
CA LYS A 143 -10.12 2.19 -8.46
C LYS A 143 -10.00 3.66 -8.08
N ILE A 144 -9.54 3.98 -6.87
CA ILE A 144 -9.41 5.37 -6.40
C ILE A 144 -8.11 5.53 -5.63
N LEU A 145 -7.36 6.56 -5.98
CA LEU A 145 -6.21 7.03 -5.23
C LEU A 145 -6.39 8.54 -4.93
N GLU A 146 -6.52 8.85 -3.63
CA GLU A 146 -6.83 10.20 -3.15
C GLU A 146 -5.68 10.77 -2.30
N ARG A 147 -5.33 12.02 -2.57
CA ARG A 147 -4.39 12.82 -1.77
C ARG A 147 -3.06 12.11 -1.50
N VAL A 148 -2.26 11.98 -2.56
CA VAL A 148 -0.87 11.52 -2.47
C VAL A 148 0.06 12.72 -2.43
N LYS A 149 0.91 12.80 -1.42
CA LYS A 149 1.89 13.88 -1.32
C LYS A 149 3.13 13.64 -2.16
N ALA A 150 3.67 12.42 -2.19
CA ALA A 150 4.85 12.12 -3.01
C ALA A 150 4.87 10.65 -3.43
N LEU A 151 5.13 10.40 -4.73
CA LEU A 151 5.68 9.13 -5.23
C LEU A 151 7.03 9.41 -5.89
N GLU A 152 8.11 8.83 -5.38
CA GLU A 152 9.46 9.11 -5.87
C GLU A 152 9.86 8.21 -7.04
N ARG A 153 9.83 6.88 -6.86
CA ARG A 153 10.26 5.90 -7.88
C ARG A 153 9.20 4.85 -8.12
N VAL A 154 8.45 5.01 -9.19
CA VAL A 154 7.44 4.06 -9.65
C VAL A 154 7.89 3.48 -10.99
N LYS A 155 8.07 2.16 -11.07
CA LYS A 155 8.40 1.53 -12.35
C LYS A 155 7.14 1.42 -13.22
N THR A 156 6.03 0.96 -12.67
CA THR A 156 4.79 0.75 -13.42
C THR A 156 3.56 1.13 -12.60
N LEU A 157 2.68 1.93 -13.20
CA LEU A 157 1.35 2.24 -12.70
C LEU A 157 0.35 1.95 -13.82
N GLU A 158 -0.55 1.00 -13.58
CA GLU A 158 -1.44 0.44 -14.60
C GLU A 158 -2.90 0.41 -14.14
N ARG A 159 -3.81 0.74 -15.06
CA ARG A 159 -5.26 0.55 -14.90
C ARG A 159 -5.81 1.28 -13.68
N VAL A 160 -5.45 2.54 -13.51
CA VAL A 160 -5.98 3.38 -12.43
C VAL A 160 -7.21 4.13 -12.90
N LYS A 161 -8.34 3.96 -12.21
CA LYS A 161 -9.57 4.63 -12.62
C LYS A 161 -9.55 6.12 -12.26
N THR A 162 -9.16 6.48 -11.04
CA THR A 162 -9.12 7.89 -10.62
C THR A 162 -7.89 8.20 -9.77
N LEU A 163 -7.20 9.27 -10.13
CA LEU A 163 -6.14 9.95 -9.37
C LEU A 163 -6.57 11.40 -9.12
N GLU A 164 -7.00 11.73 -7.91
CA GLU A 164 -7.59 13.04 -7.62
C GLU A 164 -6.54 14.13 -7.35
N ARG A 165 -5.71 13.92 -6.32
CA ARG A 165 -4.74 14.94 -5.87
C ARG A 165 -3.38 14.32 -5.64
N VAL A 166 -2.44 14.66 -6.51
CA VAL A 166 -1.05 14.23 -6.41
C VAL A 166 -0.16 15.46 -6.35
N MET A 167 0.58 15.65 -5.26
CA MET A 167 1.48 16.81 -5.16
C MET A 167 2.77 16.61 -5.96
N ALA A 168 3.37 15.42 -5.95
CA ALA A 168 4.59 15.17 -6.69
C ALA A 168 4.69 13.72 -7.19
N LEU A 169 5.06 13.57 -8.47
CA LEU A 169 5.57 12.34 -9.06
C LEU A 169 6.94 12.62 -9.68
N GLU A 170 8.00 12.06 -9.11
CA GLU A 170 9.36 12.36 -9.54
C GLU A 170 9.80 11.47 -10.71
N ARG A 171 9.84 10.14 -10.51
CA ARG A 171 10.34 9.18 -11.52
C ARG A 171 9.33 8.07 -11.75
N VAL A 172 8.60 8.19 -12.84
CA VAL A 172 7.67 7.16 -13.32
C VAL A 172 8.19 6.59 -14.64
N LYS A 173 8.47 5.28 -14.68
CA LYS A 173 8.91 4.65 -15.93
C LYS A 173 7.71 4.45 -16.87
N THR A 174 6.62 3.89 -16.38
CA THR A 174 5.41 3.66 -17.19
C THR A 174 4.16 4.04 -16.40
N LEU A 175 3.31 4.84 -17.03
CA LEU A 175 1.95 5.14 -16.59
C LEU A 175 0.99 4.78 -17.71
N GLU A 176 0.12 3.79 -17.49
CA GLU A 176 -0.75 3.23 -18.52
C GLU A 176 -2.20 3.08 -18.04
N GLY A 177 -3.15 3.47 -18.89
CA GLY A 177 -4.56 3.17 -18.69
C GLY A 177 -5.18 3.92 -17.51
N VAL A 178 -4.85 5.21 -17.38
CA VAL A 178 -5.43 6.07 -16.34
C VAL A 178 -6.69 6.74 -16.87
N LYS A 179 -7.84 6.48 -16.26
CA LYS A 179 -9.10 7.07 -16.74
C LYS A 179 -9.20 8.56 -16.40
N THR A 180 -8.91 8.96 -15.17
CA THR A 180 -9.02 10.36 -14.75
C THR A 180 -7.84 10.77 -13.87
N LEU A 181 -7.23 11.90 -14.22
CA LEU A 181 -6.23 12.65 -13.45
C LEU A 181 -6.76 14.07 -13.22
N GLU A 182 -7.14 14.40 -11.99
CA GLU A 182 -7.77 15.71 -11.70
C GLU A 182 -6.74 16.79 -11.37
N TRP A 183 -5.92 16.60 -10.32
CA TRP A 183 -4.95 17.61 -9.90
C TRP A 183 -3.58 17.01 -9.63
N VAL A 184 -2.63 17.40 -10.48
CA VAL A 184 -1.21 17.07 -10.30
C VAL A 184 -0.40 18.36 -10.19
N MET A 185 0.25 18.57 -9.04
CA MET A 185 1.09 19.75 -8.89
C MET A 185 2.42 19.61 -9.65
N ALA A 186 3.09 18.47 -9.57
CA ALA A 186 4.37 18.26 -10.25
C ALA A 186 4.53 16.86 -10.81
N LEU A 187 4.95 16.80 -12.08
CA LEU A 187 5.40 15.62 -12.81
C LEU A 187 6.81 15.90 -13.34
N GLU A 188 7.85 15.27 -12.79
CA GLU A 188 9.23 15.56 -13.22
C GLU A 188 9.66 14.67 -14.39
N ARG A 189 9.79 13.36 -14.18
CA ARG A 189 10.34 12.42 -15.16
C ARG A 189 9.41 11.25 -15.40
N VAL A 190 8.66 11.33 -16.49
CA VAL A 190 7.84 10.22 -16.99
C VAL A 190 8.47 9.67 -18.28
N LYS A 191 8.85 8.39 -18.29
CA LYS A 191 9.41 7.80 -19.52
C LYS A 191 8.30 7.49 -20.54
N THR A 192 7.20 6.87 -20.11
CA THR A 192 6.08 6.52 -20.99
C THR A 192 4.76 6.87 -20.32
N LEU A 193 3.92 7.61 -21.02
CA LEU A 193 2.55 7.94 -20.65
C LEU A 193 1.59 7.50 -21.75
N GLU A 194 0.71 6.54 -21.44
CA GLU A 194 -0.20 5.93 -22.41
C GLU A 194 -1.62 5.79 -21.84
N GLY A 195 -2.62 6.07 -22.68
CA GLY A 195 -4.02 5.76 -22.35
C GLY A 195 -4.58 6.59 -21.19
N VAL A 196 -4.23 7.88 -21.12
CA VAL A 196 -4.87 8.82 -20.19
C VAL A 196 -6.14 9.37 -20.85
N LYS A 197 -7.33 9.12 -20.28
CA LYS A 197 -8.57 9.66 -20.89
C LYS A 197 -8.79 11.12 -20.56
N THR A 198 -8.83 11.45 -19.27
CA THR A 198 -9.07 12.81 -18.81
C THR A 198 -7.91 13.29 -17.95
N LEU A 199 -7.36 14.44 -18.30
CA LEU A 199 -6.38 15.17 -17.53
C LEU A 199 -6.88 16.61 -17.35
N GLU A 200 -7.28 16.96 -16.13
CA GLU A 200 -7.79 18.30 -15.85
C GLU A 200 -6.61 19.24 -15.60
N ARG A 201 -6.04 19.24 -14.39
CA ARG A 201 -5.09 20.27 -13.96
C ARG A 201 -3.70 19.71 -13.68
N VAL A 202 -2.72 20.15 -14.47
CA VAL A 202 -1.29 19.95 -14.22
C VAL A 202 -0.61 21.31 -14.06
N LYS A 203 0.07 21.53 -12.93
CA LYS A 203 0.78 22.79 -12.68
C LYS A 203 2.19 22.78 -13.28
N THR A 204 2.97 21.73 -13.05
CA THR A 204 4.29 21.57 -13.68
C THR A 204 4.45 20.17 -14.27
N LEU A 205 5.02 20.14 -15.48
CA LEU A 205 5.42 18.95 -16.21
C LEU A 205 6.81 19.23 -16.79
N GLU A 206 7.85 18.54 -16.31
CA GLU A 206 9.23 18.83 -16.74
C GLU A 206 9.67 17.97 -17.93
N SER A 207 9.44 16.65 -17.88
CA SER A 207 9.87 15.76 -18.95
C SER A 207 8.96 14.54 -19.13
N VAL A 208 8.47 14.36 -20.36
CA VAL A 208 7.77 13.15 -20.81
C VAL A 208 8.45 12.64 -22.08
N LYS A 209 9.11 11.47 -22.01
CA LYS A 209 9.85 10.96 -23.18
C LYS A 209 8.92 10.42 -24.27
N THR A 210 7.78 9.85 -23.90
CA THR A 210 6.86 9.21 -24.86
C THR A 210 5.43 9.41 -24.39
N LEU A 211 4.59 9.92 -25.30
CA LEU A 211 3.19 10.26 -25.07
C LEU A 211 2.36 9.70 -26.24
N GLU A 212 1.55 8.67 -25.98
CA GLU A 212 0.86 7.96 -27.07
C GLU A 212 -0.65 8.25 -27.14
N ARG A 213 -1.30 8.59 -26.02
CA ARG A 213 -2.73 8.94 -26.01
C ARG A 213 -3.17 9.72 -24.78
N VAL A 214 -3.64 10.96 -24.99
CA VAL A 214 -4.37 11.78 -24.02
C VAL A 214 -5.64 12.30 -24.70
N GLU A 215 -6.83 11.95 -24.21
CA GLU A 215 -8.09 12.29 -24.92
C GLU A 215 -8.60 13.70 -24.60
N ILE A 216 -8.56 14.12 -23.33
CA ILE A 216 -9.13 15.39 -22.86
C ILE A 216 -8.12 16.11 -21.96
N LEU A 217 -7.87 17.39 -22.26
CA LEU A 217 -7.03 18.31 -21.50
C LEU A 217 -7.84 19.54 -21.09
N GLU A 218 -8.12 19.72 -19.80
CA GLU A 218 -8.88 20.87 -19.27
C GLU A 218 -8.06 21.69 -18.26
N GLY A 219 -7.18 22.56 -18.78
CA GLY A 219 -6.51 23.59 -17.98
C GLY A 219 -5.19 23.17 -17.32
N GLY A 220 -4.09 23.32 -18.06
CA GLY A 220 -2.71 23.27 -17.56
C GLY A 220 -1.77 23.92 -18.57
N LYS A 221 -0.68 24.56 -18.11
CA LYS A 221 0.30 25.20 -19.01
C LYS A 221 0.96 24.16 -19.93
N THR A 222 1.31 24.64 -21.12
CA THR A 222 1.95 23.98 -22.27
C THR A 222 2.83 22.77 -21.97
N LEU A 223 2.57 21.67 -22.70
CA LEU A 223 3.53 20.59 -22.93
C LEU A 223 4.81 21.18 -23.53
N GLU A 224 5.88 21.30 -22.74
CA GLU A 224 7.22 21.36 -23.30
C GLU A 224 7.69 19.93 -23.56
N ARG A 225 8.19 19.72 -24.77
CA ARG A 225 8.51 18.42 -25.34
C ARG A 225 9.93 18.00 -24.99
#